data_AF-A0A512DN25-F1
#
_entry.id   AF-A0A512DN25-F1
#
_cell.length_a   1.000
_cell.length_b   1.000
_cell.length_c   1.000
_cell.angle_alpha   90.00
_cell.angle_beta   90.00
_cell.angle_gamma   90.00
#
_symmetry.space_group_name_H-M   'P 1'
#
loop_
_entity.id
_entity.type
_entity.pdbx_description
1 polymer ?
#
loop_
_entity_poly.entity_id
_entity_poly.type
_entity_poly.pdbx_seq_one_letter_code
_entity_poly.pdbx_strand_id
1 'polypeptide(L)'
;MTSSRTVLIESNQLFRQGLKHLLADTRFAVEVEFGTTAQALANAETAAASGMVITGLAGKEPGDLDMLRNAYPNARIVVLASDLSVDTLRDAMTSGADGFLMKDVSPEALIQSLQLIMLGEKVFPTNLAAMLLDLNSTPSPVNSLRGLSPREQEILQALVTGASNKLIAIKLGITEATVKVHLKTLLRKIDVNNRTQAAIWAMNNGFTAGDAAAPTRNLHAMSA
;
A
#
# COMPACT_ATOMS: atom_id res chain seq x y z
N MET A 1 3.45 12.00 35.34
CA MET A 1 3.00 11.75 33.96
C MET A 1 2.88 10.25 33.78
N THR A 2 1.70 9.73 33.45
CA THR A 2 1.49 8.28 33.27
C THR A 2 2.19 7.83 31.99
N SER A 3 3.19 6.94 32.14
CA SER A 3 3.89 6.35 31.00
C SER A 3 2.90 5.58 30.13
N SER A 4 2.91 5.82 28.82
CA SER A 4 2.07 5.05 27.89
C SER A 4 2.78 3.72 27.64
N ARG A 5 2.13 2.62 28.01
CA ARG A 5 2.63 1.26 27.77
C ARG A 5 2.75 1.01 26.26
N THR A 6 3.97 0.86 25.75
CA THR A 6 4.25 0.67 24.32
C THR A 6 4.68 -0.77 24.03
N VAL A 7 4.03 -1.40 23.06
CA VAL A 7 4.43 -2.69 22.48
C VAL A 7 5.16 -2.42 21.15
N LEU A 8 6.33 -3.02 20.96
CA LEU A 8 7.09 -2.92 19.72
C LEU A 8 7.13 -4.27 18.99
N ILE A 9 6.64 -4.29 17.75
CA ILE A 9 6.65 -5.48 16.88
C ILE A 9 7.54 -5.20 15.69
N GLU A 10 8.69 -5.86 15.61
CA GLU A 10 9.65 -5.66 14.53
C GLU A 10 10.44 -6.94 14.30
N SER A 11 10.76 -7.28 13.05
CA SER A 11 11.60 -8.45 12.73
C SER A 11 13.09 -8.14 12.84
N ASN A 12 13.50 -6.94 12.43
CA ASN A 12 14.89 -6.52 12.44
C ASN A 12 15.36 -6.21 13.87
N GLN A 13 16.26 -7.04 14.41
CA GLN A 13 16.76 -6.90 15.77
C GLN A 13 17.50 -5.57 16.01
N LEU A 14 18.31 -5.11 15.06
CA LEU A 14 19.06 -3.86 15.21
C LEU A 14 18.10 -2.66 15.25
N PHE A 15 17.13 -2.61 14.35
CA PHE A 15 16.12 -1.54 14.32
C PHE A 15 15.29 -1.51 15.61
N ARG A 16 14.88 -2.68 16.08
CA ARG A 16 14.16 -2.85 17.34
C ARG A 16 14.95 -2.32 18.54
N GLN A 17 16.24 -2.66 18.66
CA GLN A 17 17.10 -2.14 19.74
C GLN A 17 17.31 -0.62 19.62
N GLY A 18 17.50 -0.12 18.40
CA GLY A 18 17.61 1.31 18.14
C GLY A 18 16.36 2.09 18.59
N LEU A 19 15.17 1.62 18.23
CA LEU A 19 13.90 2.21 18.68
C LEU A 19 13.72 2.16 20.20
N LYS A 20 14.08 1.05 20.84
CA LYS A 20 14.03 0.95 22.30
C LYS A 20 14.91 2.00 22.97
N HIS A 21 16.13 2.17 22.48
CA HIS A 21 17.04 3.17 23.01
C HIS A 21 16.51 4.59 22.79
N LEU A 22 16.04 4.88 21.57
CA LEU A 22 15.47 6.18 21.20
C LEU A 22 14.26 6.57 22.05
N LEU A 23 13.40 5.59 22.40
CA LEU A 23 12.18 5.84 23.16
C LEU A 23 12.34 5.73 24.68
N ALA A 24 13.50 5.28 25.18
CA ALA A 24 13.71 4.95 26.60
C ALA A 24 13.42 6.12 27.55
N ASP A 25 13.86 7.33 27.21
CA ASP A 25 13.69 8.54 28.03
C ASP A 25 12.39 9.30 27.69
N THR A 26 11.46 8.66 26.99
CA THR A 26 10.18 9.25 26.58
C THR A 26 9.02 8.54 27.25
N ARG A 27 7.83 9.15 27.20
CA ARG A 27 6.57 8.50 27.62
C ARG A 27 6.17 7.27 26.78
N PHE A 28 6.91 6.97 25.73
CA PHE A 28 6.69 5.86 24.80
C PHE A 28 7.69 4.72 25.00
N ALA A 29 8.42 4.70 26.12
CA ALA A 29 9.35 3.64 26.45
C ALA A 29 8.72 2.25 26.21
N VAL A 30 9.45 1.40 25.51
CA VAL A 30 8.98 0.08 25.09
C VAL A 30 8.95 -0.85 26.30
N GLU A 31 7.76 -1.34 26.65
CA GLU A 31 7.56 -2.28 27.76
C GLU A 31 7.76 -3.72 27.31
N VAL A 32 7.25 -4.05 26.12
CA VAL A 32 7.32 -5.40 25.55
C VAL A 32 7.69 -5.33 24.08
N GLU A 33 8.51 -6.28 23.63
CA GLU A 33 8.95 -6.39 22.23
C GLU A 33 8.71 -7.78 21.65
N PHE A 34 8.35 -7.84 20.37
CA PHE A 34 8.07 -9.09 19.66
C PHE A 34 8.74 -9.12 18.28
N GLY A 35 9.28 -10.28 17.91
CA GLY A 35 9.92 -10.52 16.61
C GLY A 35 8.93 -10.64 15.46
N THR A 36 7.72 -11.08 15.78
CA THR A 36 6.67 -11.40 14.80
C THR A 36 5.30 -10.98 15.31
N THR A 37 4.36 -10.78 14.39
CA THR A 37 2.94 -10.53 14.69
C THR A 37 2.36 -11.68 15.52
N ALA A 38 2.65 -12.94 15.16
CA ALA A 38 2.18 -14.12 15.89
C ALA A 38 2.60 -14.15 17.36
N GLN A 39 3.85 -13.77 17.66
CA GLN A 39 4.32 -13.67 19.05
C GLN A 39 3.56 -12.58 19.84
N ALA A 40 3.29 -11.45 19.20
CA ALA A 40 2.55 -10.36 19.81
C ALA A 40 1.09 -10.72 20.09
N LEU A 41 0.45 -11.47 19.18
CA LEU A 41 -0.92 -11.94 19.34
C LEU A 41 -1.04 -12.99 20.46
N ALA A 42 -0.09 -13.93 20.54
CA ALA A 42 -0.06 -14.94 21.58
C ALA A 42 0.11 -14.37 23.01
N ASN A 43 0.59 -13.14 23.12
CA ASN A 43 0.83 -12.45 24.40
C ASN A 43 -0.07 -11.22 24.59
N ALA A 44 -1.10 -11.05 23.75
CA ALA A 44 -1.91 -9.84 23.72
C ALA A 44 -2.71 -9.62 25.00
N GLU A 45 -3.22 -10.68 25.65
CA GLU A 45 -3.98 -10.57 26.91
C GLU A 45 -3.14 -9.94 28.03
N THR A 46 -1.87 -10.36 28.15
CA THR A 46 -0.91 -9.80 29.11
C THR A 46 -0.56 -8.34 28.77
N ALA A 47 -0.59 -8.00 27.48
CA ALA A 47 -0.26 -6.68 26.95
C ALA A 47 -1.49 -5.78 26.70
N ALA A 48 -2.70 -6.21 27.07
CA ALA A 48 -3.96 -5.53 26.71
C ALA A 48 -4.13 -4.13 27.32
N ALA A 49 -3.36 -3.80 28.35
CA ALA A 49 -3.29 -2.47 28.96
C ALA A 49 -2.38 -1.49 28.19
N SER A 50 -1.90 -1.86 27.00
CA SER A 50 -1.01 -1.03 26.19
C SER A 50 -1.73 0.16 25.58
N GLY A 51 -1.15 1.35 25.76
CA GLY A 51 -1.66 2.58 25.13
C GLY A 51 -1.26 2.69 23.67
N MET A 52 -0.19 2.00 23.26
CA MET A 52 0.38 2.09 21.92
C MET A 52 0.98 0.76 21.46
N VAL A 53 0.79 0.45 20.18
CA VAL A 53 1.44 -0.65 19.46
C VAL A 53 2.16 -0.05 18.27
N ILE A 54 3.47 -0.23 18.19
CA ILE A 54 4.30 0.16 17.05
C ILE A 54 4.69 -1.10 16.30
N THR A 55 4.32 -1.22 15.02
CA THR A 55 4.62 -2.39 14.18
C THR A 55 5.39 -2.00 12.93
N GLY A 56 6.52 -2.68 12.71
CA GLY A 56 7.30 -2.62 11.47
C GLY A 56 7.03 -3.77 10.51
N LEU A 57 5.96 -4.55 10.75
CA LEU A 57 5.61 -5.76 10.00
C LEU A 57 4.31 -5.64 9.19
N ALA A 58 3.65 -4.49 9.23
CA ALA A 58 2.41 -4.26 8.52
C ALA A 58 2.51 -4.56 7.01
N GLY A 59 1.50 -5.26 6.46
CA GLY A 59 1.43 -5.60 5.04
C GLY A 59 2.36 -6.72 4.57
N LYS A 60 3.06 -7.41 5.49
CA LYS A 60 3.84 -8.62 5.12
C LYS A 60 2.95 -9.83 4.89
N GLU A 61 1.88 -9.96 5.67
CA GLU A 61 0.87 -11.00 5.54
C GLU A 61 -0.53 -10.35 5.47
N PRO A 62 -1.45 -10.88 4.64
CA PRO A 62 -2.82 -10.36 4.55
C PRO A 62 -3.55 -10.41 5.90
N GLY A 63 -4.15 -9.29 6.32
CA GLY A 63 -4.98 -9.21 7.54
C GLY A 63 -4.21 -9.07 8.86
N ASP A 64 -2.88 -8.96 8.82
CA ASP A 64 -2.04 -8.79 10.03
C ASP A 64 -2.47 -7.61 10.89
N LEU A 65 -2.86 -6.50 10.26
CA LEU A 65 -3.30 -5.30 10.96
C LEU A 65 -4.69 -5.45 11.59
N ASP A 66 -5.62 -6.16 10.93
CA ASP A 66 -6.93 -6.46 11.49
C ASP A 66 -6.79 -7.34 12.75
N MET A 67 -5.92 -8.35 12.68
CA MET A 67 -5.62 -9.21 13.84
C MET A 67 -5.04 -8.39 14.99
N LEU A 68 -4.10 -7.48 14.72
CA LEU A 68 -3.54 -6.60 15.73
C LEU A 68 -4.59 -5.64 16.32
N ARG A 69 -5.48 -5.07 15.49
CA ARG A 69 -6.57 -4.22 15.96
C ARG A 69 -7.53 -4.98 16.88
N ASN A 70 -7.87 -6.22 16.54
CA ASN A 70 -8.73 -7.06 17.37
C ASN A 70 -8.06 -7.44 18.70
N ALA A 71 -6.75 -7.71 18.69
CA ALA A 71 -5.99 -8.05 19.89
C ALA A 71 -5.72 -6.84 20.80
N TYR A 72 -5.60 -5.65 20.23
CA TYR A 72 -5.33 -4.40 20.93
C TYR A 72 -6.39 -3.33 20.61
N PRO A 73 -7.66 -3.55 20.99
CA PRO A 73 -8.79 -2.72 20.55
C PRO A 73 -8.68 -1.26 20.99
N ASN A 74 -8.10 -1.02 22.18
CA ASN A 74 -7.97 0.31 22.76
C ASN A 74 -6.60 0.97 22.51
N ALA A 75 -5.65 0.25 21.93
CA ALA A 75 -4.31 0.78 21.71
C ALA A 75 -4.26 1.67 20.47
N ARG A 76 -3.38 2.66 20.48
CA ARG A 76 -3.02 3.38 19.27
C ARG A 76 -2.07 2.54 18.42
N ILE A 77 -2.47 2.20 17.20
CA ILE A 77 -1.66 1.37 16.31
C ILE A 77 -0.88 2.26 15.34
N VAL A 78 0.44 2.15 15.38
CA VAL A 78 1.37 2.90 14.53
C VAL A 78 2.14 1.93 13.65
N VAL A 79 2.08 2.15 12.35
CA VAL A 79 2.83 1.40 11.35
C VAL A 79 4.12 2.14 11.02
N LEU A 80 5.26 1.45 11.08
CA LEU A 80 6.55 1.92 10.58
C LEU A 80 6.91 1.17 9.30
N ALA A 81 6.89 1.85 8.16
CA ALA A 81 7.16 1.24 6.86
C ALA A 81 8.55 1.62 6.34
N SER A 82 9.25 0.68 5.70
CA SER A 82 10.53 0.96 5.03
C SER A 82 10.32 1.70 3.72
N ASP A 83 9.19 1.46 3.08
CA ASP A 83 8.79 1.98 1.78
C ASP A 83 7.31 2.37 1.81
N LEU A 84 6.94 3.25 0.88
CA LEU A 84 5.57 3.75 0.77
C LEU A 84 4.87 3.02 -0.38
N SER A 85 4.12 1.98 -0.04
CA SER A 85 3.24 1.32 -1.00
C SER A 85 1.79 1.78 -0.77
N VAL A 86 1.05 1.97 -1.87
CA VAL A 86 -0.38 2.38 -1.79
C VAL A 86 -1.21 1.29 -1.12
N ASP A 87 -0.89 0.03 -1.36
CA ASP A 87 -1.61 -1.10 -0.78
C ASP A 87 -1.41 -1.22 0.72
N THR A 88 -0.17 -1.13 1.21
CA THR A 88 0.13 -1.19 2.65
C THR A 88 -0.46 0.03 3.37
N LEU A 89 -0.45 1.20 2.73
CA LEU A 89 -1.08 2.40 3.29
C LEU A 89 -2.60 2.27 3.37
N ARG A 90 -3.23 1.76 2.30
CA ARG A 90 -4.67 1.49 2.24
C ARG A 90 -5.08 0.48 3.31
N ASP A 91 -4.37 -0.64 3.38
CA ASP A 91 -4.58 -1.70 4.38
C ASP A 91 -4.52 -1.12 5.80
N ALA A 92 -3.49 -0.32 6.09
CA ALA A 92 -3.36 0.34 7.38
C ALA A 92 -4.54 1.26 7.73
N MET A 93 -5.08 1.99 6.75
CA MET A 93 -6.26 2.81 6.99
C MET A 93 -7.51 1.98 7.20
N THR A 94 -7.75 0.96 6.37
CA THR A 94 -8.96 0.14 6.44
C THR A 94 -9.01 -0.69 7.71
N SER A 95 -7.85 -1.14 8.21
CA SER A 95 -7.69 -1.82 9.50
C SER A 95 -7.69 -0.85 10.70
N GLY A 96 -7.87 0.45 10.44
CA GLY A 96 -8.04 1.47 11.47
C GLY A 96 -6.76 1.85 12.20
N ALA A 97 -5.57 1.72 11.58
CA ALA A 97 -4.33 2.24 12.16
C ALA A 97 -4.47 3.73 12.51
N ASP A 98 -3.78 4.16 13.57
CA ASP A 98 -3.78 5.54 14.06
C ASP A 98 -2.64 6.36 13.46
N GLY A 99 -1.57 5.71 13.01
CA GLY A 99 -0.58 6.37 12.17
C GLY A 99 0.20 5.44 11.27
N PHE A 100 0.76 6.04 10.22
CA PHE A 100 1.66 5.42 9.26
C PHE A 100 2.86 6.34 9.06
N LEU A 101 4.04 5.88 9.46
CA LEU A 101 5.28 6.64 9.40
C LEU A 101 6.34 5.85 8.64
N MET A 102 7.25 6.56 8.00
CA MET A 102 8.41 5.96 7.35
C MET A 102 9.50 5.67 8.39
N LYS A 103 10.26 4.59 8.20
CA LYS A 103 11.36 4.20 9.10
C LYS A 103 12.58 5.12 9.04
N ASP A 104 12.66 5.99 8.04
CA ASP A 104 13.70 7.00 7.87
C ASP A 104 13.35 8.37 8.49
N VAL A 105 12.18 8.47 9.15
CA VAL A 105 11.79 9.67 9.88
C VAL A 105 12.83 10.01 10.96
N SER A 106 13.12 11.31 11.12
CA SER A 106 14.01 11.76 12.19
C SER A 106 13.45 11.40 13.57
N PRO A 107 14.30 11.10 14.58
CA PRO A 107 13.87 10.81 15.96
C PRO A 107 12.86 11.82 16.53
N GLU A 108 13.10 13.12 16.33
CA GLU A 108 12.25 14.19 16.86
C GLU A 108 10.86 14.14 16.22
N ALA A 109 10.80 14.00 14.89
CA ALA A 109 9.53 13.89 14.16
C ALA A 109 8.77 12.60 14.49
N LEU A 110 9.46 11.48 14.75
CA LEU A 110 8.83 10.27 15.25
C LEU A 110 8.13 10.54 16.58
N ILE A 111 8.85 11.09 17.56
CA ILE A 111 8.30 11.35 18.90
C ILE A 111 7.11 12.31 18.84
N GLN A 112 7.21 13.38 18.04
CA GLN A 112 6.10 14.33 17.82
C GLN A 112 4.89 13.64 17.19
N SER A 113 5.10 12.77 16.19
CA SER A 113 4.02 12.00 15.57
C SER A 113 3.34 11.07 16.56
N LEU A 114 4.10 10.36 17.40
CA LEU A 114 3.55 9.51 18.46
C LEU A 114 2.73 10.32 19.49
N GLN A 115 3.13 11.57 19.78
CA GLN A 115 2.37 12.46 20.67
C GLN A 115 1.02 12.85 20.07
N LEU A 116 0.99 13.26 18.81
CA LEU A 116 -0.25 13.57 18.09
C LEU A 116 -1.19 12.36 18.07
N ILE A 117 -0.65 11.18 17.76
CA ILE A 117 -1.42 9.93 17.74
C ILE A 117 -2.04 9.61 19.10
N MET A 118 -1.30 9.84 20.20
CA MET A 118 -1.86 9.67 21.55
C MET A 118 -2.95 10.67 21.91
N LEU A 119 -2.93 11.87 21.31
CA LEU A 119 -4.00 12.85 21.44
C LEU A 119 -5.25 12.49 20.62
N GLY A 120 -5.17 11.43 19.81
CA GLY A 120 -6.26 10.95 18.98
C GLY A 120 -6.20 11.41 17.53
N GLU A 121 -5.15 12.16 17.16
CA GLU A 121 -4.94 12.58 15.78
C GLU A 121 -4.48 11.41 14.90
N LYS A 122 -4.93 11.39 13.65
CA LYS A 122 -4.46 10.45 12.64
C LYS A 122 -3.24 11.04 11.93
N VAL A 123 -2.09 10.36 11.98
CA VAL A 123 -0.84 10.84 11.36
C VAL A 123 -0.44 9.94 10.20
N PHE A 124 -0.52 10.47 8.99
CA PHE A 124 -0.21 9.75 7.77
C PHE A 124 0.60 10.64 6.81
N PRO A 125 1.38 10.05 5.87
CA PRO A 125 2.18 10.84 4.94
C PRO A 125 1.30 11.74 4.05
N THR A 126 1.75 12.94 3.72
CA THR A 126 0.93 13.99 3.08
C THR A 126 0.34 13.60 1.73
N ASN A 127 0.94 12.63 1.03
CA ASN A 127 0.38 12.07 -0.21
C ASN A 127 -0.97 11.36 0.00
N LEU A 128 -1.36 11.09 1.24
CA LEU A 128 -2.69 10.62 1.60
C LEU A 128 -3.76 11.71 1.50
N ALA A 129 -3.44 12.99 1.73
CA ALA A 129 -4.42 14.07 1.54
C ALA A 129 -4.92 14.12 0.08
N ALA A 130 -4.03 13.84 -0.88
CA ALA A 130 -4.38 13.74 -2.29
C ALA A 130 -5.23 12.50 -2.61
N MET A 131 -5.06 11.39 -1.89
CA MET A 131 -5.87 10.17 -2.07
C MET A 131 -7.22 10.23 -1.35
N LEU A 132 -7.31 10.90 -0.19
CA LEU A 132 -8.56 11.15 0.55
C LEU A 132 -9.50 12.11 -0.18
N LEU A 133 -8.98 13.09 -0.93
CA LEU A 133 -9.76 13.90 -1.85
C LEU A 133 -10.45 13.06 -2.94
N ASP A 134 -9.89 11.89 -3.25
CA ASP A 134 -10.46 10.97 -4.23
C ASP A 134 -11.27 9.82 -3.62
N LEU A 135 -11.27 9.65 -2.29
CA LEU A 135 -12.07 8.63 -1.60
C LEU A 135 -13.59 8.91 -1.58
N ASN A 136 -14.01 10.11 -2.03
CA ASN A 136 -15.41 10.38 -2.41
C ASN A 136 -15.81 9.69 -3.72
N SER A 137 -14.87 9.05 -4.43
CA SER A 137 -15.14 8.19 -5.57
C SER A 137 -15.07 6.73 -5.13
N THR A 138 -16.16 6.00 -5.38
CA THR A 138 -16.32 4.57 -5.11
C THR A 138 -15.07 3.74 -5.49
N PRO A 139 -14.73 2.68 -4.72
CA PRO A 139 -13.55 1.86 -4.99
C PRO A 139 -13.72 1.17 -6.35
N SER A 140 -12.88 1.55 -7.30
CA SER A 140 -12.75 0.87 -8.58
C SER A 140 -11.31 0.34 -8.69
N PRO A 141 -11.03 -0.75 -9.44
CA PRO A 141 -9.70 -1.39 -9.58
C PRO A 141 -8.59 -0.50 -10.20
N VAL A 142 -8.84 0.79 -10.26
CA VAL A 142 -8.13 1.86 -10.97
C VAL A 142 -7.03 2.49 -10.08
N ASN A 143 -6.92 2.08 -8.80
CA ASN A 143 -5.95 2.70 -7.88
C ASN A 143 -4.49 2.31 -8.16
N SER A 144 -4.21 1.19 -8.85
CA SER A 144 -2.87 0.83 -9.34
C SER A 144 -2.43 1.63 -10.58
N LEU A 145 -3.26 2.59 -11.04
CA LEU A 145 -3.01 3.40 -12.23
C LEU A 145 -2.37 4.76 -11.95
N ARG A 146 -2.24 5.19 -10.69
CA ARG A 146 -1.80 6.55 -10.35
C ARG A 146 -0.30 6.72 -10.47
N GLY A 147 0.10 7.00 -11.71
CA GLY A 147 1.48 7.23 -12.16
C GLY A 147 1.59 6.98 -13.67
N LEU A 148 0.73 6.12 -14.21
CA LEU A 148 0.59 5.86 -15.63
C LEU A 148 -0.38 6.87 -16.25
N SER A 149 0.06 7.54 -17.33
CA SER A 149 -0.81 8.33 -18.18
C SER A 149 -1.89 7.46 -18.83
N PRO A 150 -3.03 8.01 -19.27
CA PRO A 150 -4.07 7.25 -19.98
C PRO A 150 -3.50 6.43 -21.13
N ARG A 151 -2.49 6.98 -21.82
CA ARG A 151 -1.82 6.32 -22.92
C ARG A 151 -0.97 5.12 -22.51
N GLU A 152 -0.30 5.23 -21.38
CA GLU A 152 0.48 4.13 -20.81
C GLU A 152 -0.44 3.00 -20.33
N GLN A 153 -1.62 3.33 -19.78
CA GLN A 153 -2.63 2.35 -19.37
C GLN A 153 -3.20 1.57 -20.57
N GLU A 154 -3.56 2.27 -21.66
CA GLU A 154 -4.02 1.66 -22.90
C GLU A 154 -2.99 0.70 -23.51
N ILE A 155 -1.71 1.08 -23.45
CA ILE A 155 -0.59 0.24 -23.91
C ILE A 155 -0.45 -0.98 -22.99
N LEU A 156 -0.50 -0.79 -21.67
CA LEU A 156 -0.39 -1.88 -20.69
C LEU A 156 -1.51 -2.91 -20.86
N GLN A 157 -2.75 -2.45 -21.06
CA GLN A 157 -3.91 -3.29 -21.35
C GLN A 157 -3.71 -4.14 -22.61
N ALA A 158 -3.11 -3.57 -23.66
CA ALA A 158 -2.81 -4.29 -24.90
C ALA A 158 -1.63 -5.27 -24.74
N LEU A 159 -0.71 -5.03 -23.80
CA LEU A 159 0.37 -5.97 -23.48
C LEU A 159 -0.16 -7.23 -22.79
N VAL A 160 -1.18 -7.11 -21.93
CA VAL A 160 -1.85 -8.25 -21.28
C VAL A 160 -2.41 -9.22 -22.32
N THR A 161 -2.92 -8.72 -23.43
CA THR A 161 -3.43 -9.54 -24.55
C THR A 161 -2.33 -9.97 -25.53
N GLY A 162 -1.05 -9.72 -25.22
CA GLY A 162 0.07 -10.10 -26.07
C GLY A 162 0.22 -9.28 -27.38
N ALA A 163 -0.42 -8.10 -27.48
CA ALA A 163 -0.40 -7.33 -28.72
C ALA A 163 1.01 -6.87 -29.12
N SER A 164 1.33 -6.92 -30.42
CA SER A 164 2.59 -6.37 -30.94
C SER A 164 2.56 -4.84 -30.98
N ASN A 165 3.71 -4.17 -31.02
CA ASN A 165 3.77 -2.71 -31.09
C ASN A 165 3.02 -2.16 -32.32
N LYS A 166 3.03 -2.92 -33.43
CA LYS A 166 2.24 -2.62 -34.64
C LYS A 166 0.74 -2.64 -34.37
N LEU A 167 0.23 -3.66 -33.69
CA LEU A 167 -1.19 -3.76 -33.34
C LEU A 167 -1.61 -2.68 -32.34
N ILE A 168 -0.75 -2.38 -31.36
CA ILE A 168 -0.97 -1.28 -30.40
C ILE A 168 -1.03 0.06 -31.13
N ALA A 169 -0.09 0.32 -32.04
CA ALA A 169 -0.04 1.53 -32.85
C ALA A 169 -1.33 1.74 -33.66
N ILE A 170 -1.82 0.68 -34.32
CA ILE A 170 -3.09 0.70 -35.08
C ILE A 170 -4.28 0.97 -34.15
N LYS A 171 -4.40 0.20 -33.05
CA LYS A 171 -5.52 0.33 -32.10
C LYS A 171 -5.62 1.74 -31.52
N LEU A 172 -4.48 2.36 -31.30
CA LEU A 172 -4.36 3.62 -30.59
C LEU A 172 -4.24 4.83 -31.53
N GLY A 173 -4.10 4.64 -32.85
CA GLY A 173 -3.94 5.73 -33.81
C GLY A 173 -2.62 6.50 -33.68
N ILE A 174 -1.53 5.82 -33.32
CA ILE A 174 -0.17 6.40 -33.20
C ILE A 174 0.86 5.58 -33.98
N THR A 175 2.10 6.08 -34.06
CA THR A 175 3.20 5.34 -34.70
C THR A 175 3.81 4.29 -33.77
N GLU A 176 4.40 3.24 -34.35
CA GLU A 176 5.17 2.23 -33.58
C GLU A 176 6.33 2.84 -32.78
N ALA A 177 6.94 3.91 -33.29
CA ALA A 177 8.00 4.65 -32.59
C ALA A 177 7.44 5.32 -31.31
N THR A 178 6.25 5.94 -31.40
CA THR A 178 5.55 6.54 -30.26
C THR A 178 5.20 5.47 -29.21
N VAL A 179 4.75 4.28 -29.63
CA VAL A 179 4.50 3.14 -28.73
C VAL A 179 5.77 2.75 -27.96
N LYS A 180 6.93 2.67 -28.65
CA LYS A 180 8.21 2.33 -27.99
C LYS A 180 8.61 3.37 -26.92
N VAL A 181 8.38 4.66 -27.18
CA VAL A 181 8.66 5.74 -26.22
C VAL A 181 7.79 5.61 -24.97
N HIS A 182 6.48 5.41 -25.15
CA HIS A 182 5.57 5.19 -24.03
C HIS A 182 5.91 3.90 -23.27
N LEU A 183 6.24 2.82 -23.97
CA LEU A 183 6.64 1.56 -23.34
C LEU A 183 7.89 1.73 -22.46
N LYS A 184 8.91 2.45 -22.93
CA LYS A 184 10.11 2.74 -22.13
C LYS A 184 9.78 3.51 -20.85
N THR A 185 8.87 4.48 -20.95
CA THR A 185 8.46 5.30 -19.80
C THR A 185 7.61 4.49 -18.81
N LEU A 186 6.69 3.66 -19.33
CA LEU A 186 5.89 2.72 -18.57
C LEU A 186 6.78 1.73 -17.79
N LEU A 187 7.71 1.06 -18.45
CA LEU A 187 8.60 0.07 -17.83
C LEU A 187 9.36 0.66 -16.63
N ARG A 188 9.86 1.90 -16.79
CA ARG A 188 10.52 2.63 -15.70
C ARG A 188 9.58 2.97 -14.55
N LYS A 189 8.33 3.32 -14.84
CA LYS A 189 7.34 3.72 -13.82
C LYS A 189 6.83 2.55 -12.98
N ILE A 190 6.78 1.35 -13.54
CA ILE A 190 6.35 0.12 -12.84
C ILE A 190 7.53 -0.74 -12.36
N ASP A 191 8.75 -0.23 -12.49
CA ASP A 191 10.01 -0.88 -12.09
C ASP A 191 10.21 -2.29 -12.66
N VAL A 192 9.97 -2.46 -13.97
CA VAL A 192 10.22 -3.73 -14.66
C VAL A 192 11.10 -3.54 -15.89
N ASN A 193 11.81 -4.60 -16.27
CA ASN A 193 12.90 -4.53 -17.24
C ASN A 193 12.49 -4.91 -18.65
N ASN A 194 11.34 -5.57 -18.83
CA ASN A 194 10.88 -5.98 -20.15
C ASN A 194 9.36 -6.08 -20.26
N ARG A 195 8.87 -6.14 -21.50
CA ARG A 195 7.43 -6.20 -21.82
C ARG A 195 6.71 -7.41 -21.21
N THR A 196 7.41 -8.53 -21.02
CA THR A 196 6.82 -9.75 -20.46
C THR A 196 6.58 -9.55 -18.97
N GLN A 197 7.56 -8.98 -18.27
CA GLN A 197 7.41 -8.57 -16.87
C GLN A 197 6.31 -7.52 -16.71
N ALA A 198 6.19 -6.57 -17.64
CA ALA A 198 5.08 -5.61 -17.64
C ALA A 198 3.71 -6.27 -17.80
N ALA A 199 3.57 -7.27 -18.67
CA ALA A 199 2.33 -8.01 -18.84
C ALA A 199 1.96 -8.83 -17.58
N ILE A 200 2.93 -9.49 -16.96
CA ILE A 200 2.75 -10.23 -15.70
C ILE A 200 2.37 -9.27 -14.56
N TRP A 201 3.08 -8.14 -14.45
CA TRP A 201 2.77 -7.08 -13.49
C TRP A 201 1.33 -6.60 -13.64
N ALA A 202 0.88 -6.36 -14.87
CA ALA A 202 -0.48 -5.90 -15.16
C ALA A 202 -1.54 -6.94 -14.74
N MET A 203 -1.32 -8.23 -15.05
CA MET A 203 -2.24 -9.30 -14.63
C MET A 203 -2.37 -9.40 -13.11
N ASN A 204 -1.26 -9.28 -12.37
CA ASN A 204 -1.24 -9.31 -10.91
C ASN A 204 -1.87 -8.05 -10.27
N ASN A 205 -2.00 -6.97 -11.03
CA ASN A 205 -2.59 -5.70 -10.60
C ASN A 205 -4.00 -5.47 -11.17
N GLY A 206 -4.69 -6.53 -11.60
CA GLY A 206 -6.10 -6.46 -11.99
C GLY A 206 -6.39 -6.05 -13.43
N PHE A 207 -5.38 -5.94 -14.30
CA PHE A 207 -5.60 -5.81 -15.74
C PHE A 207 -5.93 -7.19 -16.32
N THR A 208 -7.19 -7.42 -16.65
CA THR A 208 -7.66 -8.66 -17.26
C THR A 208 -7.72 -8.52 -18.77
N ALA A 209 -7.58 -9.63 -19.50
CA ALA A 209 -7.83 -9.66 -20.93
C ALA A 209 -9.36 -9.58 -21.20
N GLY A 210 -9.96 -8.40 -21.05
CA GLY A 210 -11.41 -8.22 -21.14
C GLY A 210 -11.83 -6.91 -21.81
N ASP A 211 -11.75 -6.90 -23.15
CA ASP A 211 -12.82 -6.51 -24.10
C ASP A 211 -12.20 -6.19 -25.48
N ALA A 212 -11.91 -7.25 -26.23
CA ALA A 212 -11.99 -7.17 -27.67
C ALA A 212 -13.48 -7.23 -28.00
N ALA A 213 -14.08 -6.08 -28.31
CA ALA A 213 -15.41 -6.00 -28.87
C ALA A 213 -15.52 -7.02 -30.03
N ALA A 214 -16.30 -8.07 -29.81
CA ALA A 214 -16.75 -8.94 -30.88
C ALA A 214 -17.55 -8.08 -31.87
N PRO A 215 -17.30 -8.18 -33.20
CA PRO A 215 -18.07 -7.41 -34.16
C PRO A 215 -19.53 -7.82 -34.05
N THR A 216 -20.40 -6.85 -33.77
CA THR A 216 -21.84 -7.01 -33.72
C THR A 216 -22.32 -7.45 -35.10
N ARG A 217 -22.51 -8.77 -35.27
CA ARG A 217 -23.18 -9.32 -36.45
C ARG A 217 -24.66 -9.02 -36.28
N ASN A 218 -25.09 -7.84 -36.72
CA ASN A 218 -26.49 -7.51 -36.90
C ASN A 218 -27.09 -8.52 -37.90
N LEU A 219 -27.83 -9.51 -37.40
CA LEU A 219 -28.91 -10.13 -38.15
C LEU A 219 -30.21 -9.45 -37.73
N HIS A 220 -30.59 -8.42 -38.48
CA HIS A 220 -31.97 -8.00 -38.55
C HIS A 220 -32.71 -8.87 -39.57
N ALA A 221 -33.79 -9.48 -39.09
CA ALA A 221 -35.06 -9.78 -39.75
C ALA A 221 -35.06 -10.47 -41.13
N MET A 222 -35.76 -11.60 -41.21
CA MET A 222 -36.94 -11.77 -42.08
C MET A 222 -37.64 -13.09 -41.75
N SER A 223 -38.81 -13.00 -41.12
CA SER A 223 -39.83 -14.03 -41.18
C SER A 223 -41.16 -13.31 -41.36
N ALA A 224 -41.62 -13.34 -42.61
CA ALA A 224 -43.02 -13.28 -42.98
C ALA A 224 -43.36 -14.67 -43.55
#